data_AF-A0A3D5BAP2-F1
#
_entry.id   AF-A0A3D5BAP2-F1
#
_cell.length_a   1.000
_cell.length_b   1.000
_cell.length_c   1.000
_cell.angle_alpha   90.00
_cell.angle_beta   90.00
_cell.angle_gamma   90.00
#
_symmetry.space_group_name_H-M   'P 1'
#
loop_
_entity.id
_entity.type
_entity.pdbx_description
1 polymer ?
#
loop_
_entity_poly.entity_id
_entity_poly.type
_entity_poly.pdbx_seq_one_letter_code
_entity_poly.pdbx_strand_id
1 'polypeptide(L)'
;MDFISITLEKLASFLAQPETLKLFVNNRFIMILLVIVLLKAKYTTYSNIYLSALVNIPGTLLHEMSHFLVGLFLNASPTRFDLFPKKQDGYYVMGSVGFRNVQFYNAVPAALAPMLLLVVGYYFNSWFFSHVHINYINYILYVLLQTIIIENAVPSSTDFKVAFSYPLSILLYGAIFVFALIYII
;
A
#
# COMPACT_ATOMS: atom_id res chain seq x y z
N MET A 1 -2.56 44.01 -15.65
CA MET A 1 -2.70 42.80 -14.82
C MET A 1 -4.18 42.53 -14.67
N ASP A 2 -4.69 41.51 -15.35
CA ASP A 2 -6.11 41.15 -15.29
C ASP A 2 -6.44 40.54 -13.92
N PHE A 3 -7.71 40.60 -13.51
CA PHE A 3 -8.16 40.10 -12.20
C PHE A 3 -7.65 38.69 -11.87
N ILE A 4 -7.59 37.80 -12.86
CA ILE A 4 -7.08 36.42 -12.73
C ILE A 4 -5.58 36.40 -12.37
N SER A 5 -4.77 37.26 -12.99
CA SER A 5 -3.33 37.33 -12.67
C SER A 5 -3.10 37.80 -11.23
N ILE A 6 -3.86 38.81 -10.80
CA ILE A 6 -3.79 39.36 -9.44
C ILE A 6 -4.22 38.31 -8.40
N THR A 7 -5.26 37.52 -8.68
CA THR A 7 -5.70 36.47 -7.76
C THR A 7 -4.70 35.32 -7.70
N LEU A 8 -4.13 34.90 -8.84
CA LEU A 8 -3.08 33.87 -8.87
C LEU A 8 -1.80 34.30 -8.13
N GLU A 9 -1.37 35.56 -8.28
CA GLU A 9 -0.21 36.09 -7.54
C GLU A 9 -0.46 36.16 -6.03
N LYS A 10 -1.65 36.59 -5.61
CA LYS A 10 -2.04 36.59 -4.20
C LYS A 10 -2.10 35.18 -3.62
N LEU A 11 -2.61 34.21 -4.38
CA LEU A 11 -2.62 32.81 -3.98
C LEU A 11 -1.20 32.25 -3.88
N ALA A 12 -0.36 32.50 -4.88
CA ALA A 12 1.02 32.04 -4.89
C ALA A 12 1.84 32.61 -3.73
N SER A 13 1.69 33.90 -3.44
CA SER A 13 2.35 34.56 -2.31
C SER A 13 1.85 34.04 -0.96
N PHE A 14 0.56 33.73 -0.83
CA PHE A 14 0.01 33.08 0.38
C PHE A 14 0.56 31.65 0.57
N LEU A 15 0.58 30.84 -0.50
CA LEU A 15 1.14 29.48 -0.45
C LEU A 15 2.66 29.48 -0.24
N ALA A 16 3.38 30.53 -0.64
CA ALA A 16 4.82 30.64 -0.40
C ALA A 16 5.19 30.86 1.07
N GLN A 17 4.22 31.20 1.94
CA GLN A 17 4.48 31.45 3.35
C GLN A 17 4.83 30.14 4.10
N PRO A 18 5.91 30.08 4.89
CA PRO A 18 6.26 28.87 5.64
C PRO A 18 5.17 28.41 6.62
N GLU A 19 4.42 29.36 7.19
CA GLU A 19 3.34 29.06 8.13
C GLU A 19 2.14 28.38 7.47
N THR A 20 1.84 28.69 6.21
CA THR A 20 0.75 28.03 5.48
C THR A 20 1.13 26.60 5.13
N LEU A 21 2.40 26.34 4.80
CA LEU A 21 2.91 24.97 4.59
C LEU A 21 2.87 24.16 5.90
N LYS A 22 3.33 24.71 7.02
CA LYS A 22 3.25 24.04 8.33
C LYS A 22 1.82 23.70 8.72
N LEU A 23 0.90 24.65 8.53
CA LEU A 23 -0.52 24.42 8.82
C LEU A 23 -1.12 23.34 7.90
N PHE A 24 -0.76 23.34 6.61
CA PHE A 24 -1.21 22.33 5.65
C PHE A 24 -0.73 20.91 6.03
N VAL A 25 0.54 20.78 6.41
CA VAL A 25 1.17 19.49 6.76
C VAL A 25 0.70 18.97 8.12
N ASN A 26 0.60 19.84 9.13
CA ASN A 26 0.29 19.43 10.50
C ASN A 26 -1.22 19.27 10.78
N ASN A 27 -2.08 19.73 9.86
CA ASN A 27 -3.52 19.65 10.05
C ASN A 27 -4.06 18.28 9.64
N ARG A 28 -4.48 17.50 10.64
CA ARG A 28 -5.07 16.15 10.47
C ARG A 28 -6.30 16.15 9.58
N PHE A 29 -7.14 17.18 9.64
CA PHE A 29 -8.32 17.29 8.78
C PHE A 29 -7.92 17.39 7.31
N ILE A 30 -6.92 18.24 7.00
CA ILE A 30 -6.40 18.39 5.63
C ILE A 30 -5.77 17.09 5.14
N MET A 31 -4.97 16.42 5.99
CA MET A 31 -4.38 15.13 5.65
C MET A 31 -5.44 14.07 5.31
N ILE A 32 -6.46 13.91 6.17
CA ILE A 32 -7.55 12.94 5.94
C ILE A 32 -8.33 13.30 4.67
N LEU A 33 -8.65 14.58 4.47
CA LEU A 33 -9.31 15.06 3.26
C LEU A 33 -8.48 14.72 2.02
N LEU A 34 -7.17 14.95 2.06
CA LEU A 34 -6.25 14.65 0.97
C LEU A 34 -6.21 13.15 0.67
N VAL A 35 -6.14 12.29 1.69
CA VAL A 35 -6.23 10.82 1.53
C VAL A 35 -7.53 10.44 0.83
N ILE A 36 -8.68 10.96 1.28
CA ILE A 36 -9.99 10.64 0.68
C ILE A 36 -10.07 11.11 -0.78
N VAL A 37 -9.59 12.32 -1.07
CA VAL A 37 -9.58 12.86 -2.44
C VAL A 37 -8.69 12.02 -3.35
N LEU A 38 -7.47 11.68 -2.90
CA LEU A 38 -6.53 10.85 -3.66
C LEU A 38 -7.07 9.43 -3.88
N LEU A 39 -7.69 8.83 -2.87
CA LEU A 39 -8.37 7.54 -2.99
C LEU A 39 -9.53 7.60 -4.00
N LYS A 40 -10.39 8.62 -3.93
CA LYS A 40 -11.49 8.79 -4.90
C LYS A 40 -10.98 9.04 -6.32
N ALA A 41 -9.93 9.85 -6.47
CA ALA A 41 -9.29 10.10 -7.75
C ALA A 41 -8.75 8.79 -8.33
N LYS A 42 -8.03 8.01 -7.51
CA LYS A 42 -7.60 6.65 -7.85
C LYS A 42 -8.80 5.78 -8.24
N TYR A 43 -9.88 5.72 -7.46
CA TYR A 43 -11.05 4.90 -7.80
C TYR A 43 -11.75 5.33 -9.09
N THR A 44 -11.68 6.62 -9.44
CA THR A 44 -12.23 7.13 -10.70
C THR A 44 -11.46 6.59 -11.91
N THR A 45 -10.17 6.28 -11.75
CA THR A 45 -9.36 5.66 -12.83
C THR A 45 -9.82 4.25 -13.19
N TYR A 46 -10.62 3.58 -12.34
CA TYR A 46 -11.20 2.25 -12.65
C TYR A 46 -12.25 2.28 -13.77
N SER A 47 -12.69 3.47 -14.20
CA SER A 47 -13.50 3.61 -15.41
C SER A 47 -12.76 3.21 -16.69
N ASN A 48 -11.42 3.25 -16.68
CA ASN A 48 -10.59 2.85 -17.81
C ASN A 48 -9.50 1.87 -17.33
N ILE A 49 -9.49 0.66 -17.88
CA ILE A 49 -8.58 -0.41 -17.48
C ILE A 49 -7.10 -0.02 -17.56
N TYR A 50 -6.73 0.82 -18.54
CA TYR A 50 -5.34 1.26 -18.72
C TYR A 50 -4.92 2.31 -17.68
N LEU A 51 -5.81 3.25 -17.36
CA LEU A 51 -5.55 4.24 -16.31
C LEU A 51 -5.54 3.59 -14.92
N SER A 52 -6.48 2.67 -14.69
CA SER A 52 -6.52 1.87 -13.46
C SER A 52 -5.25 1.04 -13.30
N ALA A 53 -4.80 0.37 -14.36
CA ALA A 53 -3.55 -0.38 -14.34
C ALA A 53 -2.37 0.53 -14.01
N LEU A 54 -2.22 1.68 -14.68
CA LEU A 54 -1.09 2.58 -14.44
C LEU A 54 -0.99 3.05 -12.98
N VAL A 55 -2.11 3.40 -12.36
CA VAL A 55 -2.14 3.89 -10.98
C VAL A 55 -2.03 2.76 -9.95
N ASN A 56 -2.54 1.56 -10.27
CA ASN A 56 -2.51 0.41 -9.35
C ASN A 56 -1.27 -0.46 -9.46
N ILE A 57 -0.60 -0.50 -10.63
CA ILE A 57 0.59 -1.34 -10.87
C ILE A 57 1.64 -1.22 -9.77
N PRO A 58 2.01 -0.02 -9.27
CA PRO A 58 2.99 0.07 -8.20
C PRO A 58 2.55 -0.66 -6.92
N GLY A 59 1.27 -0.53 -6.56
CA GLY A 59 0.70 -1.19 -5.39
C GLY A 59 0.57 -2.69 -5.57
N THR A 60 0.03 -3.14 -6.70
CA THR A 60 -0.09 -4.56 -7.06
C THR A 60 1.29 -5.22 -7.14
N LEU A 61 2.29 -4.52 -7.69
CA LEU A 61 3.67 -5.01 -7.73
C LEU A 61 4.19 -5.26 -6.32
N LEU A 62 4.07 -4.29 -5.41
CA LEU A 62 4.51 -4.45 -4.03
C LEU A 62 3.77 -5.59 -3.31
N HIS A 63 2.47 -5.73 -3.55
CA HIS A 63 1.63 -6.78 -2.98
C HIS A 63 2.10 -8.17 -3.43
N GLU A 64 2.15 -8.39 -4.73
CA GLU A 64 2.57 -9.67 -5.32
C GLU A 64 4.05 -9.98 -5.01
N MET A 65 4.91 -8.95 -4.99
CA MET A 65 6.31 -9.13 -4.57
C MET A 65 6.42 -9.58 -3.12
N SER A 66 5.53 -9.13 -2.23
CA SER A 66 5.52 -9.57 -0.84
C SER A 66 5.24 -11.07 -0.75
N HIS A 67 4.20 -11.54 -1.44
CA HIS A 67 3.92 -12.97 -1.58
C HIS A 67 5.10 -13.75 -2.15
N PHE A 68 5.67 -13.25 -3.26
CA PHE A 68 6.78 -13.92 -3.93
C PHE A 68 8.01 -14.06 -3.02
N LEU A 69 8.43 -12.97 -2.36
CA LEU A 69 9.61 -12.95 -1.51
C LEU A 69 9.42 -13.81 -0.26
N VAL A 70 8.31 -13.66 0.45
CA VAL A 70 8.05 -14.47 1.65
C VAL A 70 7.90 -15.94 1.28
N GLY A 71 7.22 -16.24 0.18
CA GLY A 71 7.12 -17.59 -0.33
C GLY A 71 8.47 -18.18 -0.76
N LEU A 72 9.39 -17.38 -1.30
CA LEU A 72 10.75 -17.81 -1.60
C LEU A 72 11.52 -18.14 -0.31
N PHE A 73 11.50 -17.24 0.68
CA PHE A 73 12.18 -17.43 1.97
C PHE A 73 11.67 -18.63 2.75
N LEU A 74 10.36 -18.92 2.65
CA LEU A 74 9.71 -20.03 3.36
C LEU A 74 9.50 -21.27 2.47
N ASN A 75 10.23 -21.36 1.37
CA ASN A 75 10.25 -22.52 0.48
C ASN A 75 8.86 -22.93 -0.06
N ALA A 76 7.95 -21.97 -0.24
CA ALA A 76 6.64 -22.16 -0.87
C ALA A 76 6.72 -22.43 -2.39
N SER A 77 7.92 -22.31 -2.97
CA SER A 77 8.21 -22.52 -4.40
C SER A 77 7.28 -21.68 -5.31
N PRO A 78 7.49 -20.36 -5.40
CA PRO A 78 6.73 -19.51 -6.30
C PRO A 78 7.01 -19.90 -7.76
N THR A 79 5.96 -20.13 -8.55
CA THR A 79 6.06 -20.61 -9.95
C THR A 79 5.49 -19.66 -10.98
N ARG A 80 4.62 -18.72 -10.58
CA ARG A 80 3.96 -17.77 -11.46
C ARG A 80 3.92 -16.40 -10.80
N PHE A 81 4.23 -15.36 -11.57
CA PHE A 81 4.13 -13.96 -11.17
C PHE A 81 3.46 -13.19 -12.31
N ASP A 82 2.22 -12.76 -12.10
CA ASP A 82 1.44 -12.00 -13.08
C ASP A 82 1.11 -10.62 -12.50
N LEU A 83 1.41 -9.55 -13.24
CA LEU A 83 1.18 -8.16 -12.81
C LEU A 83 0.10 -7.45 -13.65
N PHE A 84 -0.28 -8.05 -14.78
CA PHE A 84 -1.23 -7.43 -15.70
C PHE A 84 -2.65 -7.84 -15.35
N PRO A 85 -3.61 -6.89 -15.35
CA PRO A 85 -4.98 -7.18 -15.02
C PRO A 85 -5.58 -8.15 -16.03
N LYS A 86 -6.14 -9.26 -15.53
CA LYS A 86 -6.87 -10.25 -16.32
C LYS A 86 -8.33 -10.24 -15.91
N LYS A 87 -9.22 -10.28 -16.90
CA LYS A 87 -10.65 -10.46 -16.67
C LYS A 87 -10.93 -11.95 -16.51
N GLN A 88 -11.48 -12.35 -15.37
CA GLN A 88 -11.82 -13.74 -15.07
C GLN A 88 -13.26 -13.76 -14.55
N ASP A 89 -14.15 -14.49 -15.23
CA ASP A 89 -15.54 -14.75 -14.81
C ASP A 89 -16.32 -13.56 -14.22
N GLY A 90 -16.19 -12.38 -14.84
CA GLY A 90 -16.92 -11.17 -14.46
C GLY A 90 -16.23 -10.27 -13.42
N TYR A 91 -15.09 -10.69 -12.86
CA TYR A 91 -14.23 -9.87 -11.99
C TYR A 91 -12.86 -9.60 -12.63
N TYR A 92 -12.16 -8.58 -12.11
CA TYR A 92 -10.83 -8.19 -12.54
C TYR A 92 -9.80 -8.65 -11.51
N VAL A 93 -8.84 -9.46 -11.94
CA VAL A 93 -7.69 -9.88 -11.14
C VAL A 93 -6.52 -8.99 -11.54
N MET A 94 -6.06 -8.12 -10.64
CA MET A 94 -5.01 -7.14 -10.94
C MET A 94 -3.61 -7.77 -11.04
N GLY A 95 -3.35 -8.78 -10.21
CA GLY A 95 -2.11 -9.55 -10.18
C GLY A 95 -2.34 -10.92 -9.54
N SER A 96 -1.36 -11.81 -9.68
CA SER A 96 -1.37 -13.09 -8.96
C SER A 96 0.01 -13.72 -8.85
N VAL A 97 0.29 -14.30 -7.68
CA VAL A 97 1.42 -15.20 -7.47
C VAL A 97 0.95 -16.64 -7.22
N GLY A 98 1.52 -17.58 -7.96
CA GLY A 98 1.26 -19.01 -7.81
C GLY A 98 2.34 -19.72 -7.00
N PHE A 99 1.94 -20.62 -6.10
CA PHE A 99 2.84 -21.44 -5.29
C PHE A 99 2.66 -22.92 -5.59
N ARG A 100 3.76 -23.68 -5.59
CA ARG A 100 3.75 -25.14 -5.80
C ARG A 100 3.89 -25.95 -4.51
N ASN A 101 4.52 -25.38 -3.49
CA ASN A 101 4.87 -26.08 -2.26
C ASN A 101 4.28 -25.40 -1.01
N VAL A 102 2.96 -25.22 -1.00
CA VAL A 102 2.26 -24.70 0.18
C VAL A 102 2.11 -25.83 1.21
N GLN A 103 2.67 -25.61 2.39
CA GLN A 103 2.75 -26.55 3.51
C GLN A 103 2.29 -25.87 4.79
N PHE A 104 2.08 -26.65 5.85
CA PHE A 104 1.61 -26.12 7.14
C PHE A 104 2.53 -25.03 7.73
N TYR A 105 3.84 -25.06 7.51
CA TYR A 105 4.75 -24.08 8.10
C TYR A 105 4.89 -22.79 7.27
N ASN A 106 4.46 -22.75 6.01
CA ASN A 106 4.65 -21.57 5.15
C ASN A 106 3.34 -20.94 4.65
N ALA A 107 2.19 -21.61 4.81
CA ALA A 107 0.91 -21.13 4.30
C ALA A 107 0.49 -19.76 4.84
N VAL A 108 0.39 -19.60 6.17
CA VAL A 108 0.00 -18.33 6.81
C VAL A 108 0.93 -17.17 6.45
N PRO A 109 2.26 -17.26 6.63
CA PRO A 109 3.15 -16.15 6.34
C PRO A 109 3.24 -15.85 4.85
N ALA A 110 3.19 -16.84 3.96
CA ALA A 110 3.18 -16.60 2.52
C ALA A 110 1.86 -15.96 2.06
N ALA A 111 0.72 -16.33 2.65
CA ALA A 111 -0.59 -15.76 2.32
C ALA A 111 -0.82 -14.38 2.96
N LEU A 112 -0.34 -14.13 4.17
CA LEU A 112 -0.45 -12.82 4.83
C LEU A 112 0.76 -11.92 4.58
N ALA A 113 1.65 -12.31 3.65
CA ALA A 113 2.85 -11.57 3.30
C ALA A 113 2.62 -10.09 2.98
N PRO A 114 1.53 -9.67 2.29
CA PRO A 114 1.27 -8.26 2.02
C PRO A 114 1.19 -7.38 3.27
N MET A 115 0.88 -7.95 4.43
CA MET A 115 0.86 -7.18 5.69
C MET A 115 2.24 -6.62 6.06
N LEU A 116 3.34 -7.19 5.55
CA LEU A 116 4.69 -6.64 5.70
C LEU A 116 4.83 -5.25 5.05
N LEU A 117 3.97 -4.90 4.09
CA LEU A 117 3.93 -3.55 3.53
C LEU A 117 3.57 -2.50 4.57
N LEU A 118 2.89 -2.84 5.68
CA LEU A 118 2.67 -1.91 6.79
C LEU A 118 3.99 -1.56 7.49
N VAL A 119 4.86 -2.56 7.67
CA VAL A 119 6.21 -2.35 8.24
C VAL A 119 7.04 -1.50 7.29
N VAL A 120 7.00 -1.81 5.99
CA VAL A 120 7.65 -0.98 4.95
C VAL A 120 7.10 0.44 4.97
N GLY A 121 5.78 0.62 5.08
CA GLY A 121 5.13 1.92 5.17
C GLY A 121 5.52 2.71 6.41
N TYR A 122 5.75 2.05 7.54
CA TYR A 122 6.26 2.69 8.76
C TYR A 122 7.70 3.19 8.60
N TYR A 123 8.58 2.37 8.02
CA TYR A 123 9.96 2.78 7.74
C TYR A 123 10.03 3.86 6.67
N PHE A 124 9.22 3.75 5.62
CA PHE A 124 9.08 4.77 4.60
C PHE A 124 8.67 6.11 5.21
N ASN A 125 7.68 6.12 6.10
CA ASN A 125 7.26 7.31 6.83
C ASN A 125 8.41 7.96 7.63
N SER A 126 9.21 7.15 8.32
CA SER A 126 10.34 7.63 9.13
C SER A 126 11.52 8.13 8.26
N TRP A 127 11.69 7.54 7.08
CA TRP A 127 12.80 7.84 6.18
C TRP A 127 12.51 9.00 5.21
N PHE A 128 11.27 9.18 4.76
CA PHE A 128 10.95 10.08 3.65
C PHE A 128 11.31 11.54 3.94
N PHE A 129 10.75 12.14 5.00
CA PHE A 129 11.02 13.55 5.32
C PHE A 129 12.34 13.78 6.08
N SER A 130 13.09 12.72 6.41
CA SER A 130 14.49 12.88 6.84
C SER A 130 15.44 13.08 5.66
N HIS A 131 15.06 12.70 4.43
CA HIS A 131 15.88 12.83 3.23
C HIS A 131 15.29 13.76 2.16
N VAL A 132 13.97 13.98 2.19
CA VAL A 132 13.25 14.79 1.22
C VAL A 132 12.72 16.04 1.89
N HIS A 133 13.03 17.20 1.30
CA HIS A 133 12.54 18.48 1.81
C HIS A 133 11.01 18.56 1.80
N ILE A 134 10.44 19.06 2.89
CA ILE A 134 8.99 19.28 3.00
C ILE A 134 8.59 20.45 2.10
N ASN A 135 7.70 20.17 1.16
CA ASN A 135 6.97 21.15 0.35
C ASN A 135 5.61 20.54 -0.03
N TYR A 136 4.71 21.32 -0.62
CA TYR A 136 3.37 20.85 -0.99
C TYR A 136 3.38 19.62 -1.91
N ILE A 137 4.24 19.62 -2.93
CA ILE A 137 4.32 18.54 -3.91
C ILE A 137 4.81 17.26 -3.24
N ASN A 138 5.93 17.33 -2.53
CA ASN A 138 6.53 16.20 -1.81
C ASN A 138 5.59 15.66 -0.73
N TYR A 139 4.81 16.53 -0.08
CA TYR A 139 3.79 16.09 0.87
C TYR A 139 2.62 15.37 0.20
N ILE A 140 2.11 15.90 -0.91
CA ILE A 140 1.06 15.21 -1.68
C ILE A 140 1.55 13.86 -2.20
N LEU A 141 2.78 13.81 -2.73
CA LEU A 141 3.41 12.56 -3.19
C LEU A 141 3.63 11.57 -2.04
N TYR A 142 4.08 12.05 -0.88
CA TYR A 142 4.19 11.24 0.33
C TYR A 142 2.84 10.64 0.72
N VAL A 143 1.77 11.44 0.80
CA VAL A 143 0.43 10.96 1.15
C VAL A 143 -0.07 9.95 0.11
N LEU A 144 0.16 10.20 -1.18
CA LEU A 144 -0.20 9.29 -2.26
C LEU A 144 0.52 7.93 -2.13
N LEU A 145 1.86 7.95 -1.98
CA LEU A 145 2.66 6.73 -1.83
C LEU A 145 2.30 5.96 -0.56
N GLN A 146 2.16 6.66 0.57
CA GLN A 146 1.74 6.06 1.84
C GLN A 146 0.37 5.39 1.71
N THR A 147 -0.57 6.06 1.02
CA THR A 147 -1.91 5.50 0.75
C THR A 147 -1.82 4.25 -0.11
N ILE A 148 -1.02 4.26 -1.18
CA ILE A 148 -0.81 3.08 -2.04
C ILE A 148 -0.24 1.91 -1.24
N ILE A 149 0.79 2.15 -0.41
CA ILE A 149 1.43 1.10 0.40
C ILE A 149 0.43 0.50 1.39
N ILE A 150 -0.29 1.33 2.15
CA ILE A 150 -1.23 0.88 3.18
C ILE A 150 -2.43 0.14 2.56
N GLU A 151 -3.01 0.70 1.49
CA GLU A 151 -4.17 0.09 0.83
C GLU A 151 -3.82 -1.28 0.24
N ASN A 152 -2.65 -1.42 -0.38
CA ASN A 152 -2.18 -2.69 -0.95
C ASN A 152 -1.60 -3.64 0.11
N ALA A 153 -1.49 -3.24 1.38
CA ALA A 153 -1.07 -4.16 2.44
C ALA A 153 -2.19 -5.12 2.88
N VAL A 154 -3.44 -4.81 2.53
CA VAL A 154 -4.62 -5.63 2.88
C VAL A 154 -4.62 -6.88 2.00
N PRO A 155 -4.50 -8.10 2.57
CA PRO A 155 -4.58 -9.34 1.81
C PRO A 155 -5.96 -9.50 1.13
N SER A 156 -5.99 -10.20 0.00
CA SER A 156 -7.24 -10.48 -0.69
C SER A 156 -8.06 -11.56 0.03
N SER A 157 -9.34 -11.69 -0.33
CA SER A 157 -10.19 -12.79 0.17
C SER A 157 -9.62 -14.18 -0.14
N THR A 158 -8.90 -14.31 -1.26
CA THR A 158 -8.22 -15.56 -1.64
C THR A 158 -7.05 -15.85 -0.70
N ASP A 159 -6.28 -14.83 -0.34
CA ASP A 159 -5.15 -14.97 0.58
C ASP A 159 -5.61 -15.38 1.97
N PHE A 160 -6.67 -14.75 2.48
CA PHE A 160 -7.28 -15.18 3.73
C PHE A 160 -7.76 -16.63 3.64
N LYS A 161 -8.39 -17.03 2.53
CA LYS A 161 -8.82 -18.41 2.34
C LYS A 161 -7.64 -19.39 2.40
N VAL A 162 -6.51 -19.07 1.77
CA VAL A 162 -5.29 -19.90 1.84
C VAL A 162 -4.76 -19.95 3.27
N ALA A 163 -4.63 -18.81 3.95
CA ALA A 163 -4.15 -18.75 5.33
C ALA A 163 -5.02 -19.61 6.28
N PHE A 164 -6.34 -19.54 6.14
CA PHE A 164 -7.29 -20.28 6.98
C PHE A 164 -7.47 -21.76 6.60
N SER A 165 -7.02 -22.17 5.41
CA SER A 165 -7.10 -23.56 4.97
C SER A 165 -6.11 -24.50 5.68
N TYR A 166 -5.10 -23.95 6.37
CA TYR A 166 -4.06 -24.72 7.06
C TYR A 166 -4.12 -24.49 8.57
N PRO A 167 -4.99 -25.21 9.32
CA PRO A 167 -5.18 -24.99 10.75
C PRO A 167 -3.89 -25.19 11.58
N LEU A 168 -3.03 -26.12 11.18
CA LEU A 168 -1.71 -26.32 11.80
C LEU A 168 -0.80 -25.09 11.64
N SER A 169 -0.88 -24.40 10.50
CA SER A 169 -0.16 -23.15 10.26
C SER A 169 -0.62 -22.06 11.22
N ILE A 170 -1.93 -21.92 11.38
CA ILE A 170 -2.53 -20.94 12.29
C ILE A 170 -2.11 -21.21 13.72
N LEU A 171 -2.14 -22.48 14.16
CA LEU A 171 -1.72 -22.86 15.51
C LEU A 171 -0.24 -22.55 15.74
N LEU A 172 0.62 -22.89 14.79
CA LEU A 172 2.06 -22.62 14.88
C LEU A 172 2.33 -21.11 15.00
N TYR A 173 1.82 -20.31 14.08
CA TYR A 173 2.08 -18.86 14.07
C TYR A 173 1.32 -18.12 15.17
N GLY A 174 0.14 -18.61 15.57
CA GLY A 174 -0.59 -18.09 16.71
C GLY A 174 0.17 -18.32 18.02
N ALA A 175 0.75 -19.51 18.22
CA ALA A 175 1.59 -19.79 19.38
C ALA A 175 2.86 -18.92 19.40
N ILE A 176 3.53 -18.76 18.25
CA ILE A 176 4.69 -17.86 18.12
C ILE A 176 4.30 -16.41 18.45
N PHE A 177 3.15 -15.93 17.96
CA PHE A 177 2.68 -14.58 18.21
C PHE A 177 2.37 -14.34 19.69
N VAL A 178 1.65 -15.27 20.34
CA VAL A 178 1.36 -15.19 21.78
C VAL A 178 2.65 -15.22 22.59
N PHE A 179 3.58 -16.12 22.24
CA PHE A 179 4.89 -16.18 22.88
C PHE A 179 5.64 -14.85 22.73
N ALA A 180 5.70 -14.28 21.53
CA ALA A 180 6.34 -12.98 21.29
C ALA A 180 5.70 -11.87 22.14
N LEU A 181 4.37 -11.82 22.25
CA LEU A 181 3.67 -10.84 23.09
C LEU A 181 4.05 -10.97 24.57
N ILE A 182 4.14 -12.19 25.10
CA ILE A 182 4.51 -12.42 26.50
C ILE A 182 5.93 -11.94 26.81
N TYR A 183 6.86 -12.01 25.85
CA TYR A 183 8.26 -11.58 26.06
C TYR A 183 8.49 -10.09 25.81
N ILE A 184 7.58 -9.43 25.08
CA ILE A 184 7.67 -7.99 24.76
C ILE A 184 7.01 -7.12 25.84
N ILE A 185 6.05 -7.68 26.60
CA ILE A 185 5.36 -7.03 27.72
C ILE A 185 6.11 -7.29 29.03
#